data_AF-A0A8J5FAY5-F1
#
_entry.id   AF-A0A8J5FAY5-F1
#
_cell.length_a   1.000
_cell.length_b   1.000
_cell.length_c   1.000
_cell.angle_alpha   90.00
_cell.angle_beta   90.00
_cell.angle_gamma   90.00
#
_symmetry.space_group_name_H-M   'P 1'
#
loop_
_entity.id
_entity.type
_entity.pdbx_description
1 polymer ?
#
loop_
_entity_poly.entity_id
_entity_poly.type
_entity_poly.pdbx_seq_one_letter_code
_entity_poly.pdbx_strand_id
1 'polypeptide(L)'
;MESAWRVNNMFGTGRKGDYSRYLAEFKTGEEKQKAADQSMKAYEACQDPITFIFSILDKDLIAYEKAKINLLPTHPIRLGLALNFSVLYYEILNSPDRACYLAKQAFDLAVAEQDNSSEEPHEDSALIIQLLRDNLRLWTSKLPPEDEETKLYCNSSGYYNATNEIQES
;
A
#
# COMPACT_ATOMS: atom_id res chain seq x y z
N MET A 1 -6.90 -1.50 14.48
CA MET A 1 -6.69 -0.83 13.17
C MET A 1 -6.81 -1.82 12.00
N GLU A 2 -6.39 -3.09 12.17
CA GLU A 2 -6.61 -4.26 11.26
C GLU A 2 -7.96 -4.34 10.54
N SER A 3 -9.05 -4.09 11.26
CA SER A 3 -10.40 -4.16 10.72
C SER A 3 -10.75 -2.88 9.97
N ALA A 4 -10.39 -1.70 10.47
CA ALA A 4 -10.88 -0.41 9.99
C ALA A 4 -10.54 -0.11 8.53
N TRP A 5 -9.34 -0.47 8.02
CA TRP A 5 -8.97 -0.21 6.62
C TRP A 5 -9.69 -1.15 5.63
N ARG A 6 -9.68 -2.46 5.92
CA ARG A 6 -10.42 -3.47 5.13
C ARG A 6 -11.92 -3.18 5.14
N VAL A 7 -12.47 -2.85 6.31
CA VAL A 7 -13.84 -2.39 6.55
C VAL A 7 -14.09 -1.14 5.73
N ASN A 8 -13.40 -0.01 5.95
CA ASN A 8 -13.74 1.26 5.27
C ASN A 8 -13.73 1.17 3.74
N ASN A 9 -12.75 0.47 3.16
CA ASN A 9 -12.64 0.34 1.70
C ASN A 9 -13.63 -0.68 1.12
N MET A 10 -13.87 -1.82 1.78
CA MET A 10 -14.94 -2.76 1.43
C MET A 10 -16.33 -2.11 1.56
N PHE A 11 -16.55 -1.30 2.61
CA PHE A 11 -17.76 -0.49 2.77
C PHE A 11 -17.87 0.57 1.68
N GLY A 12 -16.76 1.09 1.13
CA GLY A 12 -16.77 2.08 0.05
C GLY A 12 -17.27 1.52 -1.28
N THR A 13 -16.75 0.35 -1.70
CA THR A 13 -17.23 -0.35 -2.90
C THR A 13 -18.60 -0.99 -2.70
N GLY A 14 -18.87 -1.57 -1.53
CA GLY A 14 -20.20 -2.04 -1.15
C GLY A 14 -21.24 -0.91 -1.24
N ARG A 15 -20.93 0.28 -0.71
CA ARG A 15 -21.78 1.47 -0.84
C ARG A 15 -21.98 1.94 -2.28
N LYS A 16 -20.98 1.79 -3.15
CA LYS A 16 -21.14 2.05 -4.60
C LYS A 16 -22.08 1.02 -5.26
N GLY A 17 -21.97 -0.25 -4.88
CA GLY A 17 -22.88 -1.31 -5.31
C GLY A 17 -24.32 -1.05 -4.90
N ASP A 18 -24.55 -0.64 -3.65
CA ASP A 18 -25.85 -0.26 -3.13
C ASP A 18 -26.41 0.99 -3.83
N TYR A 19 -25.61 2.03 -4.01
CA TYR A 19 -26.03 3.24 -4.70
C TYR A 19 -26.46 2.97 -6.14
N SER A 20 -25.66 2.20 -6.90
CA SER A 20 -26.00 1.82 -8.27
C SER A 20 -27.23 0.91 -8.34
N ARG A 21 -27.45 0.06 -7.33
CA ARG A 21 -28.68 -0.76 -7.19
C ARG A 21 -29.91 0.11 -7.02
N TYR A 22 -29.87 1.06 -6.08
CA TYR A 22 -30.96 2.02 -5.89
C TYR A 22 -31.20 2.83 -7.16
N LEU A 23 -30.15 3.28 -7.85
CA LEU A 23 -30.27 3.98 -9.13
C LEU A 23 -31.01 3.16 -10.20
N ALA A 24 -30.80 1.84 -10.23
CA ALA A 24 -31.46 0.93 -11.16
C ALA A 24 -32.95 0.72 -10.85
N GLU A 25 -33.39 0.95 -9.61
CA GLU A 25 -34.81 0.86 -9.21
C GLU A 25 -35.63 2.01 -9.81
N PHE A 26 -35.02 3.19 -10.00
CA PHE A 26 -35.69 4.38 -10.54
C PHE A 26 -35.50 4.59 -12.06
N LYS A 27 -34.59 3.85 -12.68
CA LYS A 27 -34.27 3.96 -14.13
C LYS A 27 -35.03 2.93 -14.96
N THR A 28 -35.21 3.21 -16.25
CA THR A 28 -35.88 2.33 -17.22
C THR A 28 -35.03 2.14 -18.48
N GLY A 29 -35.28 1.07 -19.22
CA GLY A 29 -34.57 0.76 -20.46
C GLY A 29 -33.07 0.52 -20.27
N GLU A 30 -32.26 1.05 -21.18
CA GLU A 30 -30.82 0.82 -21.25
C GLU A 30 -30.06 1.35 -20.01
N GLU A 31 -30.53 2.43 -19.39
CA GLU A 31 -29.88 3.00 -18.21
C GLU A 31 -30.06 2.13 -16.96
N LYS A 32 -31.17 1.39 -16.87
CA LYS A 32 -31.39 0.39 -15.82
C LYS A 32 -30.39 -0.76 -15.95
N GLN A 33 -30.18 -1.24 -17.18
CA GLN A 33 -29.22 -2.30 -17.48
C GLN A 33 -27.81 -1.88 -17.05
N LYS A 34 -27.38 -0.66 -17.45
CA LYS A 34 -26.06 -0.11 -17.08
C LYS A 34 -25.88 0.04 -15.56
N ALA A 35 -26.91 0.50 -14.84
CA ALA A 35 -26.86 0.64 -13.40
C ALA A 35 -26.83 -0.73 -12.68
N ALA A 36 -27.57 -1.72 -13.19
CA ALA A 36 -27.54 -3.09 -12.70
C ALA A 36 -26.17 -3.74 -12.94
N ASP A 37 -25.58 -3.60 -14.12
CA ASP A 37 -24.25 -4.13 -14.44
C ASP A 37 -23.16 -3.50 -13.56
N GLN A 38 -23.27 -2.20 -13.27
CA GLN A 38 -22.35 -1.52 -12.36
C GLN A 38 -22.49 -2.02 -10.92
N SER A 39 -23.72 -2.27 -10.46
CA SER A 39 -23.98 -2.83 -9.14
C SER A 39 -23.41 -4.25 -9.04
N MET A 40 -23.64 -5.08 -10.07
CA MET A 40 -23.16 -6.46 -10.10
C MET A 40 -21.63 -6.54 -10.10
N LYS A 41 -20.95 -5.73 -10.93
CA LYS A 41 -19.48 -5.63 -10.92
C LYS A 41 -18.93 -5.15 -9.58
N ALA A 42 -19.62 -4.24 -8.90
CA ALA A 42 -19.20 -3.78 -7.58
C ALA A 42 -19.31 -4.90 -6.53
N TYR A 43 -20.37 -5.72 -6.58
CA TYR A 43 -20.52 -6.87 -5.69
C TYR A 43 -19.58 -8.02 -6.01
N GLU A 44 -19.36 -8.33 -7.28
CA GLU A 44 -18.37 -9.34 -7.72
C GLU A 44 -16.95 -8.94 -7.26
N ALA A 45 -16.60 -7.67 -7.39
CA ALA A 45 -15.33 -7.15 -6.87
C ALA A 45 -15.23 -7.25 -5.34
N CYS A 46 -16.34 -7.21 -4.60
CA CYS A 46 -16.34 -7.47 -3.15
C CYS A 46 -16.24 -8.96 -2.79
N GLN A 47 -16.53 -9.86 -3.73
CA GLN A 47 -16.61 -11.31 -3.48
C GLN A 47 -15.24 -11.99 -3.60
N ASP A 48 -14.35 -11.44 -4.43
CA ASP A 48 -12.94 -11.82 -4.46
C ASP A 48 -12.06 -10.75 -3.79
N PRO A 49 -11.75 -10.91 -2.49
CA PRO A 49 -10.94 -9.94 -1.76
C PRO A 49 -9.53 -9.81 -2.34
N ILE A 50 -9.00 -10.84 -3.01
CA ILE A 50 -7.65 -10.81 -3.57
C ILE A 50 -7.62 -9.91 -4.82
N THR A 51 -8.56 -10.08 -5.76
CA THR A 51 -8.67 -9.21 -6.95
C THR A 51 -8.95 -7.75 -6.56
N PHE A 52 -9.76 -7.52 -5.52
CA PHE A 52 -10.00 -6.19 -4.99
C PHE A 52 -8.74 -5.54 -4.42
N ILE A 53 -7.98 -6.31 -3.62
CA ILE A 53 -6.71 -5.86 -3.07
C ILE A 53 -5.74 -5.49 -4.20
N PHE A 54 -5.54 -6.35 -5.21
CA PHE A 54 -4.65 -6.05 -6.33
C PHE A 54 -5.02 -4.76 -7.08
N SER A 55 -6.31 -4.52 -7.34
CA SER A 55 -6.75 -3.29 -8.03
C SER A 55 -6.53 -2.02 -7.20
N ILE A 56 -6.68 -2.10 -5.87
CA ILE A 56 -6.36 -0.98 -4.98
C ILE A 56 -4.85 -0.74 -4.94
N LEU A 57 -4.08 -1.83 -4.82
CA LEU A 57 -2.63 -1.75 -4.75
C LEU A 57 -2.02 -1.08 -5.97
N ASP A 58 -2.52 -1.37 -7.17
CA ASP A 58 -2.04 -0.70 -8.40
C ASP A 58 -2.21 0.82 -8.34
N LYS A 59 -3.34 1.30 -7.84
CA LYS A 59 -3.63 2.74 -7.73
C LYS A 59 -2.81 3.41 -6.64
N ASP A 60 -2.74 2.77 -5.47
CA ASP A 60 -1.98 3.29 -4.33
C ASP A 60 -0.47 3.28 -4.64
N LEU A 61 0.02 2.33 -5.44
CA LEU A 61 1.42 2.26 -5.84
C LEU A 61 1.77 3.39 -6.80
N ILE A 62 0.91 3.68 -7.77
CA ILE A 62 1.06 4.83 -8.67
C ILE A 62 1.02 6.15 -7.85
N ALA A 63 0.13 6.25 -6.86
CA ALA A 63 0.06 7.40 -5.98
C ALA A 63 1.34 7.56 -5.15
N TYR A 64 1.90 6.46 -4.64
CA TYR A 64 3.13 6.47 -3.87
C TYR A 64 4.35 6.86 -4.71
N GLU A 65 4.50 6.36 -5.93
CA GLU A 65 5.57 6.78 -6.82
C GLU A 65 5.48 8.27 -7.19
N LYS A 66 4.25 8.77 -7.42
CA LYS A 66 4.03 10.21 -7.61
C LYS A 66 4.37 11.01 -6.36
N ALA A 67 4.03 10.51 -5.18
CA ALA A 67 4.36 11.15 -3.90
C ALA A 67 5.87 11.20 -3.67
N LYS A 68 6.61 10.15 -4.05
CA LYS A 68 8.08 10.11 -3.93
C LYS A 68 8.78 11.19 -4.75
N ILE A 69 8.21 11.52 -5.91
CA ILE A 69 8.75 12.54 -6.84
C ILE A 69 8.33 13.96 -6.41
N ASN A 70 7.06 14.13 -6.04
CA ASN A 70 6.48 15.47 -5.87
C ASN A 70 6.43 15.97 -4.42
N LEU A 71 6.60 15.08 -3.43
CA LEU A 71 6.43 15.41 -2.01
C LEU A 71 7.70 15.08 -1.22
N LEU A 72 8.01 15.93 -0.24
CA LEU A 72 9.13 15.72 0.68
C LEU A 72 8.96 14.39 1.44
N PRO A 73 10.07 13.74 1.86
CA PRO A 73 10.03 12.55 2.69
C PRO A 73 9.22 12.72 3.99
N THR A 74 9.17 13.93 4.53
CA THR A 74 8.40 14.31 5.73
C THR A 74 6.93 14.58 5.45
N HIS A 75 6.48 14.58 4.20
CA HIS A 75 5.10 14.93 3.88
C HIS A 75 4.13 13.84 4.37
N PRO A 76 3.05 14.19 5.10
CA PRO A 76 2.19 13.22 5.77
C PRO A 76 1.51 12.23 4.80
N ILE A 77 1.15 12.67 3.59
CA ILE A 77 0.61 11.77 2.55
C ILE A 77 1.64 10.71 2.13
N ARG A 78 2.89 11.09 1.91
CA ARG A 78 3.95 10.17 1.48
C ARG A 78 4.28 9.16 2.59
N LEU A 79 4.37 9.65 3.83
CA LEU A 79 4.57 8.82 5.02
C LEU A 79 3.39 7.87 5.26
N GLY A 80 2.16 8.34 5.13
CA GLY A 80 0.96 7.53 5.30
C GLY A 80 0.86 6.40 4.27
N LEU A 81 1.23 6.68 3.01
CA LEU A 81 1.32 5.64 1.98
C LEU A 81 2.40 4.61 2.31
N ALA A 82 3.60 5.03 2.71
CA ALA A 82 4.67 4.11 3.11
C ALA A 82 4.28 3.24 4.31
N LEU A 83 3.62 3.83 5.32
CA LEU A 83 3.10 3.12 6.48
C LEU A 83 2.07 2.06 6.04
N ASN A 84 1.07 2.43 5.25
CA ASN A 84 0.04 1.52 4.78
C ASN A 84 0.63 0.35 3.96
N PHE A 85 1.59 0.63 3.07
CA PHE A 85 2.28 -0.41 2.31
C PHE A 85 3.11 -1.33 3.20
N SER A 86 3.78 -0.80 4.23
CA SER A 86 4.54 -1.64 5.16
C SER A 86 3.64 -2.61 5.94
N VAL A 87 2.49 -2.13 6.41
CA VAL A 87 1.49 -2.96 7.10
C VAL A 87 0.91 -4.02 6.16
N LEU A 88 0.64 -3.66 4.89
CA LEU A 88 0.22 -4.61 3.88
C LEU A 88 1.25 -5.74 3.69
N TYR A 89 2.52 -5.39 3.51
CA TYR A 89 3.58 -6.39 3.35
C TYR A 89 3.64 -7.34 4.56
N TYR A 90 3.45 -6.80 5.77
CA TYR A 90 3.50 -7.59 6.99
C TYR A 90 2.26 -8.48 7.19
N GLU A 91 1.06 -7.89 7.20
CA GLU A 91 -0.18 -8.57 7.62
C GLU A 91 -0.87 -9.32 6.48
N ILE A 92 -0.71 -8.89 5.23
CA ILE A 92 -1.47 -9.43 4.09
C ILE A 92 -0.59 -10.33 3.23
N LEU A 93 0.59 -9.83 2.85
CA LEU A 93 1.50 -10.55 1.96
C LEU A 93 2.48 -11.45 2.71
N ASN A 94 2.37 -11.53 4.04
CA ASN A 94 3.20 -12.35 4.93
C ASN A 94 4.71 -12.23 4.61
N SER A 95 5.15 -11.02 4.31
CA SER A 95 6.50 -10.67 3.86
C SER A 95 7.13 -9.68 4.84
N PRO A 96 7.47 -10.12 6.06
CA PRO A 96 7.91 -9.24 7.15
C PRO A 96 9.22 -8.51 6.82
N ASP A 97 10.13 -9.12 6.06
CA ASP A 97 11.40 -8.50 5.67
C ASP A 97 11.18 -7.27 4.78
N ARG A 98 10.30 -7.39 3.78
CA ARG A 98 9.92 -6.26 2.91
C ARG A 98 9.18 -5.17 3.68
N ALA A 99 8.32 -5.55 4.61
CA ALA A 99 7.62 -4.61 5.47
C ALA A 99 8.59 -3.78 6.31
N CYS A 100 9.54 -4.45 6.97
CA CYS A 100 10.55 -3.80 7.78
C CYS A 100 11.48 -2.92 6.95
N TYR A 101 11.91 -3.39 5.78
CA TYR A 101 12.73 -2.61 4.85
C TYR A 101 12.03 -1.31 4.43
N LEU A 102 10.77 -1.40 3.99
CA LEU A 102 10.01 -0.23 3.55
C LEU A 102 9.75 0.76 4.69
N ALA A 103 9.33 0.27 5.85
CA ALA A 103 9.08 1.12 7.02
C ALA A 103 10.37 1.80 7.50
N LYS A 104 11.49 1.07 7.53
CA LYS A 104 12.79 1.62 7.93
C LYS A 104 13.28 2.67 6.95
N GLN A 105 13.20 2.40 5.64
CA GLN A 105 13.57 3.38 4.61
C GLN A 105 12.76 4.67 4.75
N ALA A 106 11.44 4.56 4.92
CA ALA A 106 10.58 5.74 5.08
C ALA A 106 10.91 6.52 6.37
N PHE A 107 11.17 5.81 7.46
CA PHE A 107 11.58 6.41 8.73
C PHE A 107 12.92 7.15 8.62
N ASP A 108 13.96 6.50 8.09
CA ASP A 108 15.31 7.06 7.97
C ASP A 108 15.32 8.31 7.06
N LEU A 109 14.59 8.26 5.94
CA LEU A 109 14.45 9.42 5.04
C LEU A 109 13.73 10.59 5.71
N ALA A 110 12.72 10.31 6.54
CA ALA A 110 11.97 11.35 7.22
C ALA A 110 12.78 12.02 8.34
N VAL A 111 13.56 11.23 9.10
CA VAL A 111 14.47 11.75 10.13
C VAL A 111 15.56 12.62 9.51
N ALA A 112 16.21 12.14 8.43
CA ALA A 112 17.26 12.90 7.75
C ALA A 112 16.77 14.24 7.19
N GLU A 113 15.53 14.29 6.71
CA GLU A 113 14.93 15.52 6.20
C GLU A 113 14.47 16.46 7.33
N GLN A 114 13.97 15.93 8.46
CA GLN A 114 13.63 16.74 9.64
C GLN A 114 14.85 17.51 10.18
N ASP A 115 16.04 16.91 10.14
CA ASP A 115 17.27 17.56 10.59
C ASP A 115 17.76 18.69 9.64
N ASN A 116 17.29 18.69 8.38
CA ASN A 116 17.71 19.63 7.33
C ASN A 116 16.64 20.71 7.04
N SER A 117 15.40 20.49 7.47
CA SER A 117 14.26 21.36 7.24
C SER A 117 14.29 22.59 8.15
N SER A 118 14.25 23.80 7.57
CA SER A 118 13.96 25.06 8.28
C SER A 118 12.47 25.38 8.35
N GLU A 119 11.61 24.59 7.68
CA GLU A 119 10.16 24.74 7.71
C GLU A 119 9.56 24.02 8.93
N GLU A 120 8.46 24.59 9.46
CA GLU A 120 7.75 23.99 10.59
C GLU A 120 7.28 22.58 10.23
N PRO A 121 7.57 21.57 11.08
CA PRO A 121 7.14 20.21 10.82
C PRO A 121 5.62 20.15 10.76
N HIS A 122 5.08 19.50 9.72
CA HIS A 122 3.66 19.17 9.69
C HIS A 122 3.31 18.34 10.94
N GLU A 123 2.39 18.83 11.78
CA GLU A 123 2.03 18.19 13.06
C GLU A 123 1.68 16.69 12.89
N ASP A 124 1.02 16.35 11.77
CA ASP A 124 0.61 14.98 11.44
C ASP A 124 1.79 14.06 11.09
N SER A 125 2.91 14.61 10.61
CA SER A 125 4.06 13.81 10.17
C SER A 125 4.79 13.17 11.34
N ALA A 126 4.90 13.87 12.47
CA ALA A 126 5.52 13.32 13.68
C ALA A 126 4.77 12.08 14.19
N LEU A 127 3.43 12.11 14.16
CA LEU A 127 2.59 10.98 14.53
C LEU A 127 2.83 9.77 13.61
N ILE A 128 2.91 9.99 12.29
CA ILE A 128 3.11 8.89 11.34
C ILE A 128 4.52 8.29 11.46
N ILE A 129 5.55 9.13 11.67
CA ILE A 129 6.92 8.68 11.93
C ILE A 129 6.99 7.84 13.21
N GLN A 130 6.28 8.25 14.25
CA GLN A 130 6.18 7.47 15.49
C GLN A 130 5.51 6.11 15.26
N LEU A 131 4.42 6.06 14.48
CA LEU A 131 3.76 4.80 14.12
C LEU A 131 4.68 3.86 13.33
N LEU A 132 5.49 4.39 12.41
CA LEU A 132 6.50 3.60 11.70
C LEU A 132 7.52 3.00 12.66
N ARG A 133 8.02 3.79 13.63
CA ARG A 133 8.96 3.32 14.66
C ARG A 133 8.36 2.23 15.53
N ASP A 134 7.12 2.41 15.97
CA ASP A 134 6.42 1.44 16.83
C ASP A 134 6.17 0.12 16.09
N ASN A 135 5.77 0.19 14.81
CA ASN A 135 5.63 -0.99 13.95
C ASN A 135 6.96 -1.72 13.76
N LEU A 136 8.05 -1.01 13.45
CA LEU A 136 9.38 -1.61 13.31
C LEU A 136 9.82 -2.34 14.58
N ARG A 137 9.62 -1.72 15.75
CA ARG A 137 9.94 -2.34 17.04
C ARG A 137 9.12 -3.61 17.27
N LEU A 138 7.82 -3.57 16.97
CA LEU A 138 6.93 -4.71 17.11
C LEU A 138 7.34 -5.86 16.19
N TRP A 139 7.62 -5.57 14.93
CA TRP A 139 7.93 -6.58 13.92
C TRP A 139 9.31 -7.21 14.12
N THR A 140 10.33 -6.39 14.41
CA THR A 140 11.69 -6.90 14.68
C THR A 140 11.79 -7.71 15.96
N SER A 141 10.95 -7.42 16.97
CA SER A 141 10.89 -8.24 18.20
C SER A 141 10.36 -9.67 17.99
N LYS A 142 9.68 -9.93 16.88
CA LYS A 142 9.07 -11.21 16.53
C LYS A 142 9.90 -12.03 15.54
N LEU A 143 10.93 -11.42 14.95
CA LEU A 143 11.85 -12.13 14.06
C LEU A 143 12.82 -12.96 14.90
N PRO A 144 13.11 -14.21 14.51
CA PRO A 144 14.21 -14.95 15.11
C PRO A 144 15.52 -14.16 14.93
N PRO A 145 16.48 -14.25 15.88
CA PRO A 145 17.77 -13.61 15.72
C PRO A 145 18.38 -14.01 14.38
N GLU A 146 18.85 -13.03 13.61
CA GLU A 146 19.45 -13.25 12.30
C GLU A 146 20.72 -14.10 12.45
N ASP A 147 20.63 -15.40 12.17
CA ASP A 147 21.81 -16.24 11.96
C ASP A 147 22.46 -15.83 10.62
N GLU A 148 23.78 -15.58 10.64
CA GLU A 148 24.58 -15.05 9.52
C GLU A 148 24.48 -15.87 8.22
N GLU A 149 23.97 -17.11 8.30
CA GLU A 149 23.81 -18.04 7.19
C GLU A 149 22.69 -17.63 6.20
N THR A 150 21.76 -16.77 6.62
CA THR A 150 20.62 -16.33 5.79
C THR A 150 20.98 -15.25 4.76
N LYS A 151 22.15 -14.60 4.89
CA LYS A 151 22.63 -13.58 3.94
C LYS A 151 22.90 -14.11 2.54
N LEU A 152 23.01 -15.42 2.36
CA LEU A 152 23.29 -16.03 1.06
C LEU A 152 22.05 -16.15 0.16
N TYR A 153 20.84 -16.28 0.74
CA TYR A 153 19.62 -16.50 -0.04
C TYR A 153 18.92 -15.21 -0.53
N CYS A 154 19.12 -14.06 0.13
CA CYS A 154 18.59 -12.78 -0.37
C CYS A 154 19.42 -12.17 -1.52
N ASN A 155 20.69 -12.57 -1.69
CA ASN A 155 21.54 -12.08 -2.78
C ASN A 155 21.41 -12.89 -4.08
N SER A 156 20.77 -14.06 -4.06
CA SER A 156 20.66 -14.96 -5.24
C SER A 156 19.37 -14.84 -6.05
N SER A 157 18.36 -14.11 -5.57
CA SER A 157 17.13 -13.83 -6.35
C SER A 157 17.18 -12.46 -7.04
N GLY A 158 18.35 -12.12 -7.57
CA GLY A 158 18.58 -10.96 -8.42
C GLY A 158 17.75 -11.03 -9.70
N TYR A 159 16.67 -10.25 -9.74
CA TYR A 159 16.04 -9.79 -10.96
C TYR A 159 16.99 -8.85 -11.72
N TYR A 160 18.05 -9.38 -12.32
CA TYR A 160 18.79 -8.74 -13.43
C TYR A 160 19.62 -9.82 -14.14
N ASN A 161 19.07 -10.38 -15.21
CA ASN A 161 19.78 -10.83 -16.40
C ASN A 161 18.76 -11.23 -17.46
N ALA A 162 18.06 -10.23 -18.02
CA ALA A 162 17.25 -10.39 -19.21
C ALA A 162 17.31 -9.12 -20.07
N THR A 163 18.53 -8.65 -20.40
CA THR A 163 18.71 -7.57 -21.39
C THR A 163 20.01 -7.60 -22.20
N ASN A 164 20.92 -8.57 -22.05
CA ASN A 164 22.19 -8.57 -22.82
C ASN A 164 22.43 -9.84 -23.64
N GLU A 165 21.46 -10.26 -24.45
CA GLU A 165 21.69 -11.19 -25.57
C GLU A 165 20.91 -10.77 -26.82
N ILE A 166 21.12 -9.54 -27.30
CA ILE A 166 20.99 -9.22 -28.73
C ILE A 166 22.07 -8.20 -29.08
N GLN A 167 23.28 -8.69 -29.34
CA GLN A 167 24.23 -8.15 -30.31
C GLN A 167 25.53 -8.94 -30.20
N GLU A 168 25.66 -9.99 -31.01
CA GLU A 168 26.90 -10.34 -31.74
C GLU A 168 26.63 -11.60 -32.58
N SER A 169 26.28 -11.36 -33.85
CA SER A 169 26.57 -12.23 -34.99
C SER A 169 26.63 -11.38 -36.24
#